data_AF-A0A8T2CMK9-F1
#
_entry.id   AF-A0A8T2CMK9-F1
#
_cell.length_a   1.000
_cell.length_b   1.000
_cell.length_c   1.000
_cell.angle_alpha   90.00
_cell.angle_beta   90.00
_cell.angle_gamma   90.00
#
_symmetry.space_group_name_H-M   'P 1'
#
loop_
_entity.id
_entity.type
_entity.pdbx_description
1 polymer ?
#
loop_
_entity_poly.entity_id
_entity_poly.type
_entity_poly.pdbx_seq_one_letter_code
_entity_poly.pdbx_strand_id
1 'polypeptide(L)'
;MSLKDLEELTSNAKQIQDDLLKEILTLNANTEYLYRFLHGSSDKELFKKHVPVVSYDDVKPYIERIANGGEPSDVLSGKPITGFLLSSGTSGGKQKIFPINNKFFEDMTFIFALRSQIIFRHIKDVQEGKAITFLFVKPQPTTPSGFPVSNALTSILMSGYFKNRPSNRFTSPDEVTLCQENKQAMYCHLLCGLVQRDEVVSLAAAFASSLVGAITFLENYWKEMCSNIRSGHVSEWISDLSCRDSVSIILGGPNSELAELIEKECNKKSWKGIITRLWPSTKFIQTTVTGQSAQYIPILEFYSNKLPLISPSYVSSETMFGVNVNPLCKPEDVSYTFIPTMSYFEFLLADEGNNDEIVDLVNVKLGSYYEPLITNYSAYTDIEWEIFYK
;
A
#
# COMPACT_ATOMS: atom_id res chain seq x y z
N MET A 1 10.43 -8.87 14.46
CA MET A 1 10.20 -9.96 13.50
C MET A 1 11.53 -10.27 12.80
N SER A 2 11.85 -11.54 12.57
CA SER A 2 13.13 -12.00 12.03
C SER A 2 12.94 -12.81 10.71
N LEU A 3 14.02 -13.21 10.02
CA LEU A 3 13.94 -14.03 8.79
C LEU A 3 13.38 -15.42 9.12
N LYS A 4 13.63 -15.88 10.34
CA LYS A 4 13.05 -17.12 10.88
C LYS A 4 11.54 -17.07 10.86
N ASP A 5 10.95 -15.90 11.09
CA ASP A 5 9.51 -15.71 11.09
C ASP A 5 8.96 -15.84 9.65
N LEU A 6 9.69 -15.39 8.62
CA LEU A 6 9.31 -15.63 7.22
C LEU A 6 9.51 -17.09 6.79
N GLU A 7 10.62 -17.73 7.19
CA GLU A 7 10.86 -19.16 6.97
C GLU A 7 9.79 -20.02 7.63
N GLU A 8 9.37 -19.69 8.85
CA GLU A 8 8.30 -20.37 9.57
C GLU A 8 6.95 -20.21 8.85
N LEU A 9 6.60 -18.99 8.42
CA LEU A 9 5.38 -18.74 7.66
C LEU A 9 5.36 -19.53 6.34
N THR A 10 6.47 -19.55 5.61
CA THR A 10 6.54 -20.19 4.29
C THR A 10 6.66 -21.72 4.38
N SER A 11 7.35 -22.26 5.38
CA SER A 11 7.51 -23.70 5.57
C SER A 11 6.23 -24.38 6.08
N ASN A 12 5.38 -23.64 6.80
CA ASN A 12 4.13 -24.16 7.38
C ASN A 12 2.87 -23.66 6.66
N ALA A 13 3.01 -23.15 5.42
CA ALA A 13 1.94 -22.45 4.72
C ALA A 13 0.61 -23.23 4.65
N LYS A 14 0.67 -24.56 4.43
CA LYS A 14 -0.54 -25.42 4.42
C LYS A 14 -1.28 -25.40 5.76
N GLN A 15 -0.56 -25.68 6.85
CA GLN A 15 -1.13 -25.73 8.19
C GLN A 15 -1.69 -24.36 8.58
N ILE A 16 -0.96 -23.29 8.28
CA ILE A 16 -1.39 -21.91 8.54
C ILE A 16 -2.66 -21.57 7.77
N GLN A 17 -2.78 -21.95 6.49
CA GLN A 17 -3.98 -21.73 5.69
C GLN A 17 -5.18 -22.53 6.21
N ASP A 18 -4.97 -23.79 6.60
CA ASP A 18 -6.03 -24.65 7.16
C ASP A 18 -6.53 -24.10 8.51
N ASP A 19 -5.62 -23.66 9.38
CA ASP A 19 -5.96 -23.05 10.68
C ASP A 19 -6.64 -21.69 10.51
N LEU A 20 -6.15 -20.85 9.58
CA LEU A 20 -6.74 -19.55 9.27
C LEU A 20 -8.16 -19.69 8.72
N LEU A 21 -8.38 -20.62 7.78
CA LEU A 21 -9.73 -20.87 7.26
C LEU A 21 -10.66 -21.33 8.38
N LYS A 22 -10.22 -22.27 9.22
CA LYS A 22 -11.01 -22.73 10.35
C LYS A 22 -11.36 -21.59 11.32
N GLU A 23 -10.43 -20.67 11.59
CA GLU A 23 -10.68 -19.47 12.38
C GLU A 23 -11.75 -18.58 11.71
N ILE A 24 -11.57 -18.26 10.42
CA ILE A 24 -12.50 -17.42 9.65
C ILE A 24 -13.91 -18.04 9.66
N LEU A 25 -14.03 -19.33 9.35
CA LEU A 25 -15.33 -20.00 9.31
C LEU A 25 -15.97 -20.10 10.69
N THR A 26 -15.20 -20.37 11.74
CA THR A 26 -15.73 -20.44 13.12
C THR A 26 -16.25 -19.08 13.57
N LEU A 27 -15.52 -18.01 13.29
CA LEU A 27 -15.94 -16.64 13.61
C LEU A 27 -17.22 -16.26 12.86
N ASN A 28 -17.35 -16.70 11.61
CA ASN A 28 -18.43 -16.28 10.72
C ASN A 28 -19.58 -17.32 10.61
N ALA A 29 -19.54 -18.40 11.40
CA ALA A 29 -20.45 -19.54 11.32
C ALA A 29 -21.94 -19.16 11.39
N ASN A 30 -22.26 -18.13 12.16
CA ASN A 30 -23.62 -17.64 12.39
C ASN A 30 -23.96 -16.37 11.60
N THR A 31 -23.07 -15.93 10.70
CA THR A 31 -23.38 -14.78 9.83
C THR A 31 -24.49 -15.14 8.85
N GLU A 32 -25.32 -14.17 8.47
CA GLU A 32 -26.42 -14.42 7.55
C GLU A 32 -25.93 -14.99 6.21
N TYR A 33 -24.78 -14.50 5.71
CA TYR A 33 -24.18 -14.99 4.47
C TYR A 33 -23.74 -16.46 4.58
N LEU A 34 -22.81 -16.79 5.49
CA LEU A 34 -22.27 -18.17 5.56
C LEU A 34 -23.26 -19.19 6.08
N TYR A 35 -24.20 -18.79 6.95
CA TYR A 35 -25.19 -19.71 7.50
C TYR A 35 -26.06 -20.36 6.40
N ARG A 36 -26.27 -19.67 5.27
CA ARG A 36 -27.01 -20.18 4.10
C ARG A 36 -26.31 -21.37 3.41
N PHE A 37 -24.99 -21.48 3.56
CA PHE A 37 -24.18 -22.48 2.87
C PHE A 37 -23.64 -23.56 3.82
N LEU A 38 -23.31 -23.18 5.06
CA LEU A 38 -22.61 -24.04 6.01
C LEU A 38 -23.43 -24.41 7.25
N HIS A 39 -24.56 -23.75 7.49
CA HIS A 39 -25.43 -24.03 8.64
C HIS A 39 -24.67 -24.11 9.99
N GLY A 40 -23.71 -23.20 10.20
CA GLY A 40 -22.88 -23.16 11.41
C GLY A 40 -21.62 -24.04 11.39
N SER A 41 -21.37 -24.80 10.32
CA SER A 41 -20.15 -25.60 10.18
C SER A 41 -18.91 -24.74 9.89
N SER A 42 -17.76 -25.16 10.41
CA SER A 42 -16.43 -24.62 10.08
C SER A 42 -15.51 -25.63 9.40
N ASP A 43 -16.10 -26.66 8.80
CA ASP A 43 -15.39 -27.71 8.07
C ASP A 43 -14.94 -27.23 6.67
N LYS A 44 -13.67 -27.48 6.36
CA LYS A 44 -13.03 -27.06 5.10
C LYS A 44 -13.63 -27.74 3.86
N GLU A 45 -13.96 -29.03 3.95
CA GLU A 45 -14.52 -29.77 2.82
C GLU A 45 -15.96 -29.32 2.53
N LEU A 46 -16.75 -29.06 3.59
CA LEU A 46 -18.07 -28.44 3.44
C LEU A 46 -17.99 -27.03 2.87
N PHE A 47 -16.99 -26.23 3.27
CA PHE A 47 -16.70 -24.91 2.69
C PHE A 47 -16.47 -25.00 1.18
N LYS A 48 -15.49 -25.80 0.76
CA LYS A 48 -15.14 -25.97 -0.67
C LYS A 48 -16.31 -26.51 -1.51
N LYS A 49 -17.22 -27.27 -0.90
CA LYS A 49 -18.36 -27.88 -1.59
C LYS A 49 -19.58 -26.95 -1.69
N HIS A 50 -19.84 -26.11 -0.70
CA HIS A 50 -21.13 -25.40 -0.57
C HIS A 50 -21.01 -23.89 -0.67
N VAL A 51 -19.86 -23.29 -0.37
CA VAL A 51 -19.67 -21.85 -0.52
C VAL A 51 -19.29 -21.55 -1.97
N PRO A 52 -20.10 -20.77 -2.70
CA PRO A 52 -19.81 -20.45 -4.08
C PRO A 52 -18.63 -19.49 -4.20
N VAL A 53 -17.87 -19.63 -5.29
CA VAL A 53 -17.01 -18.54 -5.76
C VAL A 53 -17.92 -17.41 -6.23
N VAL A 54 -17.69 -16.19 -5.74
CA VAL A 54 -18.52 -15.03 -6.05
C VAL A 54 -17.71 -13.88 -6.62
N SER A 55 -18.41 -12.97 -7.26
CA SER A 55 -17.90 -11.65 -7.60
C SER A 55 -18.42 -10.61 -6.61
N TYR A 56 -17.81 -9.42 -6.63
CA TYR A 56 -18.32 -8.26 -5.90
C TYR A 56 -19.84 -8.03 -6.04
N ASP A 57 -20.42 -8.23 -7.23
CA ASP A 57 -21.84 -7.91 -7.45
C ASP A 57 -22.78 -8.87 -6.70
N ASP A 58 -22.34 -10.10 -6.41
CA ASP A 58 -23.11 -11.08 -5.64
C ASP A 58 -23.15 -10.74 -4.14
N VAL A 59 -22.09 -10.11 -3.63
CA VAL A 59 -21.96 -9.73 -2.21
C VAL A 59 -22.38 -8.29 -1.93
N LYS A 60 -22.41 -7.44 -2.96
CA LYS A 60 -22.80 -6.03 -2.88
C LYS A 60 -24.13 -5.79 -2.14
N PRO A 61 -25.21 -6.60 -2.31
CA PRO A 61 -26.44 -6.39 -1.56
C PRO A 61 -26.27 -6.48 -0.03
N TYR A 62 -25.39 -7.35 0.45
CA TYR A 62 -25.08 -7.47 1.89
C TYR A 62 -24.27 -6.26 2.37
N ILE A 63 -23.28 -5.84 1.57
CA ILE A 63 -22.47 -4.66 1.86
C ILE A 63 -23.35 -3.40 1.95
N GLU A 64 -24.30 -3.21 1.03
CA GLU A 64 -25.20 -2.05 1.00
C GLU A 64 -26.18 -2.03 2.19
N ARG A 65 -26.64 -3.19 2.67
CA ARG A 65 -27.47 -3.29 3.89
C ARG A 65 -26.73 -2.80 5.12
N ILE A 66 -25.45 -3.10 5.24
CA ILE A 66 -24.61 -2.64 6.36
C ILE A 66 -24.24 -1.16 6.17
N ALA A 67 -23.75 -0.79 4.99
CA ALA A 67 -23.24 0.55 4.71
C ALA A 67 -24.34 1.63 4.72
N ASN A 68 -25.52 1.31 4.15
CA ASN A 68 -26.60 2.28 3.94
C ASN A 68 -27.86 1.94 4.74
N GLY A 69 -28.15 0.66 4.96
CA GLY A 69 -29.37 0.18 5.62
C GLY A 69 -29.33 0.19 7.15
N GLY A 70 -28.14 0.38 7.75
CA GLY A 70 -27.96 0.38 9.20
C GLY A 70 -28.03 -1.00 9.83
N GLU A 71 -27.93 -2.06 9.03
CA GLU A 71 -27.91 -3.43 9.54
C GLU A 71 -26.59 -3.80 10.23
N PRO A 72 -26.62 -4.71 11.21
CA PRO A 72 -25.43 -5.15 11.93
C PRO A 72 -24.41 -5.86 11.04
N SER A 73 -23.16 -5.91 11.50
CA SER A 73 -22.06 -6.52 10.74
C SER A 73 -22.24 -8.01 10.49
N ASP A 74 -22.96 -8.72 11.35
CA ASP A 74 -23.20 -10.17 11.28
C ASP A 74 -24.04 -10.60 10.05
N VAL A 75 -24.55 -9.65 9.27
CA VAL A 75 -25.03 -9.91 7.91
C VAL A 75 -23.93 -10.56 7.04
N LEU A 76 -22.67 -10.14 7.23
CA LEU A 76 -21.53 -10.60 6.42
C LEU A 76 -20.31 -11.04 7.25
N SER A 77 -20.08 -10.42 8.41
CA SER A 77 -18.86 -10.53 9.20
C SER A 77 -19.16 -10.73 10.69
N GLY A 78 -18.60 -11.78 11.28
CA GLY A 78 -18.62 -12.02 12.72
C GLY A 78 -17.73 -11.07 13.52
N LYS A 79 -16.85 -10.31 12.85
CA LYS A 79 -16.13 -9.17 13.44
C LYS A 79 -16.88 -7.86 13.14
N PRO A 80 -16.93 -6.91 14.09
CA PRO A 80 -17.51 -5.59 13.85
C PRO A 80 -16.81 -4.87 12.69
N ILE A 81 -17.59 -4.43 11.71
CA ILE A 81 -17.10 -3.58 10.61
C ILE A 81 -16.88 -2.18 11.16
N THR A 82 -15.73 -1.58 10.85
CA THR A 82 -15.32 -0.27 11.34
C THR A 82 -15.26 0.79 10.25
N GLY A 83 -15.43 0.40 8.98
CA GLY A 83 -15.35 1.29 7.83
C GLY A 83 -15.40 0.53 6.51
N PHE A 84 -15.28 1.27 5.41
CA PHE A 84 -15.23 0.70 4.07
C PHE A 84 -14.06 1.25 3.25
N LEU A 85 -13.45 0.39 2.43
CA LEU A 85 -12.41 0.76 1.49
C LEU A 85 -12.95 0.96 0.09
N LEU A 86 -12.66 2.11 -0.51
CA LEU A 86 -12.89 2.36 -1.93
C LEU A 86 -11.79 1.69 -2.76
N SER A 87 -12.18 0.76 -3.62
CA SER A 87 -11.29 0.20 -4.63
C SER A 87 -11.18 1.12 -5.86
N SER A 88 -10.05 1.02 -6.57
CA SER A 88 -9.88 1.60 -7.91
C SER A 88 -10.75 0.90 -8.95
N GLY A 89 -11.14 -0.37 -8.70
CA GLY A 89 -12.08 -1.11 -9.54
C GLY A 89 -13.49 -0.53 -9.47
N THR A 90 -14.20 -0.52 -10.61
CA THR A 90 -15.59 -0.06 -10.70
C THR A 90 -16.54 -1.21 -11.04
N SER A 91 -17.77 -1.15 -10.52
CA SER A 91 -18.91 -1.97 -10.93
C SER A 91 -20.10 -1.05 -11.24
N GLY A 92 -20.70 -1.21 -12.42
CA GLY A 92 -21.81 -0.35 -12.88
C GLY A 92 -21.48 1.14 -12.89
N GLY A 93 -20.21 1.51 -13.11
CA GLY A 93 -19.73 2.90 -13.12
C GLY A 93 -19.50 3.53 -11.74
N LYS A 94 -19.67 2.78 -10.64
CA LYS A 94 -19.35 3.21 -9.27
C LYS A 94 -18.16 2.43 -8.71
N GLN A 95 -17.34 3.06 -7.88
CA GLN A 95 -16.24 2.37 -7.20
C GLN A 95 -16.80 1.31 -6.24
N LYS A 96 -16.14 0.14 -6.20
CA LYS A 96 -16.47 -0.93 -5.24
C LYS A 96 -16.08 -0.49 -3.82
N ILE A 97 -16.89 -0.86 -2.84
CA ILE A 97 -16.61 -0.65 -1.41
C ILE A 97 -16.44 -1.97 -0.67
N PHE A 98 -15.36 -2.12 0.07
CA PHE A 98 -15.05 -3.35 0.80
C PHE A 98 -15.09 -3.14 2.30
N PRO A 99 -15.82 -3.97 3.07
CA PRO A 99 -15.88 -3.84 4.52
C PRO A 99 -14.52 -4.11 5.13
N ILE A 100 -14.15 -3.32 6.13
CA ILE A 100 -12.92 -3.53 6.92
C ILE A 100 -13.20 -3.50 8.41
N ASN A 101 -12.30 -4.14 9.15
CA ASN A 101 -12.24 -4.14 10.61
C ASN A 101 -10.77 -3.96 11.06
N ASN A 102 -10.52 -3.95 12.37
CA ASN A 102 -9.18 -3.73 12.92
C ASN A 102 -8.10 -4.69 12.40
N LYS A 103 -8.47 -5.93 12.01
CA LYS A 103 -7.55 -6.93 11.46
C LYS A 103 -6.88 -6.43 10.17
N PHE A 104 -7.58 -5.65 9.35
CA PHE A 104 -7.00 -5.04 8.15
C PHE A 104 -5.79 -4.15 8.48
N PHE A 105 -5.90 -3.33 9.53
CA PHE A 105 -4.82 -2.44 9.93
C PHE A 105 -3.65 -3.20 10.60
N GLU A 106 -3.95 -4.25 11.36
CA GLU A 106 -2.95 -5.15 11.93
C GLU A 106 -2.12 -5.82 10.82
N ASP A 107 -2.79 -6.39 9.82
CA ASP A 107 -2.16 -7.08 8.69
C ASP A 107 -1.38 -6.12 7.79
N MET A 108 -1.90 -4.92 7.54
CA MET A 108 -1.18 -3.91 6.76
C MET A 108 0.09 -3.45 7.49
N THR A 109 0.00 -3.24 8.81
CA THR A 109 1.16 -2.92 9.65
C THR A 109 2.18 -4.05 9.63
N PHE A 110 1.72 -5.30 9.71
CA PHE A 110 2.56 -6.48 9.60
C PHE A 110 3.32 -6.53 8.27
N ILE A 111 2.64 -6.32 7.14
CA ILE A 111 3.25 -6.31 5.80
C ILE A 111 4.27 -5.17 5.66
N PHE A 112 3.97 -3.98 6.17
CA PHE A 112 4.91 -2.86 6.16
C PHE A 112 6.16 -3.13 7.00
N ALA A 113 6.02 -3.80 8.14
CA ALA A 113 7.15 -4.22 8.95
C ALA A 113 7.98 -5.30 8.25
N LEU A 114 7.33 -6.33 7.68
CA LEU A 114 7.97 -7.43 6.97
C LEU A 114 8.79 -6.94 5.77
N ARG A 115 8.17 -6.17 4.87
CA ARG A 115 8.85 -5.66 3.67
C ARG A 115 10.06 -4.77 4.04
N SER A 116 9.94 -3.96 5.10
CA SER A 116 11.03 -3.11 5.57
C SER A 116 12.22 -3.94 6.04
N GLN A 117 11.97 -5.00 6.82
CA GLN A 117 13.02 -5.90 7.30
C GLN A 117 13.69 -6.68 6.16
N ILE A 118 12.93 -7.11 5.16
CA ILE A 118 13.48 -7.76 3.96
C ILE A 118 14.43 -6.80 3.24
N ILE A 119 14.03 -5.54 3.02
CA ILE A 119 14.88 -4.53 2.38
C ILE A 119 16.16 -4.27 3.19
N PHE A 120 16.07 -4.08 4.51
CA PHE A 120 17.23 -3.77 5.36
C PHE A 120 18.26 -4.90 5.48
N ARG A 121 17.90 -6.12 5.04
CA ARG A 121 18.86 -7.22 4.92
C ARG A 121 19.64 -7.17 3.62
N HIS A 122 19.01 -6.72 2.54
CA HIS A 122 19.63 -6.67 1.23
C HIS A 122 20.44 -5.39 1.02
N ILE A 123 20.09 -4.31 1.70
CA ILE A 123 20.72 -3.00 1.56
C ILE A 123 21.25 -2.55 2.92
N LYS A 124 22.57 -2.39 3.03
CA LYS A 124 23.25 -1.91 4.24
C LYS A 124 23.18 -0.38 4.37
N ASP A 125 23.39 0.12 5.58
CA ASP A 125 23.53 1.56 5.88
C ASP A 125 22.29 2.41 5.56
N VAL A 126 21.10 1.81 5.64
CA VAL A 126 19.81 2.48 5.41
C VAL A 126 18.91 2.51 6.65
N GLN A 127 19.34 1.89 7.76
CA GLN A 127 18.53 1.79 8.98
C GLN A 127 18.42 3.13 9.70
N GLU A 128 19.52 3.88 9.75
CA GLU A 128 19.61 5.20 10.40
C GLU A 128 19.17 6.37 9.50
N GLY A 129 18.91 6.11 8.21
CA GLY A 129 18.51 7.13 7.26
C GLY A 129 16.99 7.38 7.22
N LYS A 130 16.62 8.49 6.57
CA LYS A 130 15.23 8.88 6.30
C LYS A 130 14.81 8.52 4.88
N ALA A 131 13.51 8.32 4.69
CA ALA A 131 12.88 8.18 3.39
C ALA A 131 12.07 9.44 3.05
N ILE A 132 12.18 9.91 1.81
CA ILE A 132 11.20 10.85 1.28
C ILE A 132 10.01 10.04 0.82
N THR A 133 8.87 10.22 1.46
CA THR A 133 7.65 9.47 1.14
C THR A 133 6.57 10.41 0.62
N PHE A 134 6.08 10.15 -0.59
CA PHE A 134 4.97 10.90 -1.19
C PHE A 134 3.66 10.17 -0.88
N LEU A 135 3.10 10.47 0.29
CA LEU A 135 1.88 9.86 0.82
C LEU A 135 0.81 10.94 0.92
N PHE A 136 -0.35 10.69 0.31
CA PHE A 136 -1.42 11.69 0.23
C PHE A 136 -2.71 11.10 0.78
N VAL A 137 -3.31 11.79 1.74
CA VAL A 137 -4.67 11.50 2.18
C VAL A 137 -5.67 12.05 1.18
N LYS A 138 -6.89 11.50 1.20
CA LYS A 138 -8.05 12.03 0.50
C LYS A 138 -9.17 12.31 1.51
N PRO A 139 -10.16 13.15 1.15
CA PRO A 139 -11.36 13.30 1.97
C PRO A 139 -12.00 11.94 2.26
N GLN A 140 -12.43 11.76 3.51
CA GLN A 140 -13.06 10.53 4.00
C GLN A 140 -14.55 10.79 4.26
N PRO A 141 -15.43 10.64 3.26
CA PRO A 141 -16.87 10.74 3.49
C PRO A 141 -17.37 9.61 4.40
N THR A 142 -18.61 9.74 4.88
CA THR A 142 -19.29 8.69 5.64
C THR A 142 -20.44 8.08 4.84
N THR A 143 -20.69 6.80 5.05
CA THR A 143 -21.91 6.15 4.58
C THR A 143 -23.14 6.69 5.32
N PRO A 144 -24.37 6.46 4.83
CA PRO A 144 -25.60 6.81 5.56
C PRO A 144 -25.68 6.19 6.96
N SER A 145 -25.11 5.00 7.16
CA SER A 145 -25.01 4.35 8.47
C SER A 145 -23.86 4.86 9.34
N GLY A 146 -23.12 5.88 8.89
CA GLY A 146 -22.08 6.56 9.66
C GLY A 146 -20.67 5.96 9.57
N PHE A 147 -20.44 4.99 8.69
CA PHE A 147 -19.12 4.38 8.52
C PHE A 147 -18.19 5.26 7.67
N PRO A 148 -16.92 5.44 8.05
CA PRO A 148 -15.96 6.15 7.21
C PRO A 148 -15.66 5.34 5.92
N VAL A 149 -15.48 6.06 4.82
CA VAL A 149 -15.19 5.50 3.49
C VAL A 149 -13.96 6.18 2.90
N SER A 150 -12.93 5.42 2.56
CA SER A 150 -11.70 5.96 1.95
C SER A 150 -10.91 4.90 1.20
N ASN A 151 -9.90 5.26 0.40
CA ASN A 151 -8.96 4.27 -0.14
C ASN A 151 -8.07 3.68 0.97
N ALA A 152 -7.47 2.52 0.71
CA ALA A 152 -6.62 1.79 1.65
C ALA A 152 -5.51 2.66 2.29
N LEU A 153 -4.81 3.46 1.47
CA LEU A 153 -3.72 4.34 1.95
C LEU A 153 -4.24 5.42 2.91
N THR A 154 -5.32 6.10 2.55
CA THR A 154 -5.93 7.12 3.42
C THR A 154 -6.41 6.51 4.73
N SER A 155 -7.04 5.33 4.67
CA SER A 155 -7.53 4.63 5.85
C SER A 155 -6.40 4.32 6.85
N ILE A 156 -5.25 3.80 6.39
CA ILE A 156 -4.13 3.51 7.29
C ILE A 156 -3.49 4.80 7.84
N LEU A 157 -3.29 5.84 7.01
CA LEU A 157 -2.68 7.11 7.43
C LEU A 157 -3.51 7.81 8.52
N MET A 158 -4.84 7.75 8.41
CA MET A 158 -5.76 8.37 9.39
C MET A 158 -5.90 7.53 10.68
N SER A 159 -5.48 6.27 10.67
CA SER A 159 -5.65 5.34 11.79
C SER A 159 -4.71 5.61 12.98
N GLY A 160 -5.06 5.06 14.14
CA GLY A 160 -4.17 5.04 15.31
C GLY A 160 -2.88 4.24 15.07
N TYR A 161 -2.86 3.29 14.13
CA TYR A 161 -1.67 2.48 13.81
C TYR A 161 -0.56 3.33 13.19
N PHE A 162 -0.92 4.27 12.31
CA PHE A 162 0.05 5.20 11.73
C PHE A 162 0.53 6.23 12.75
N LYS A 163 -0.40 6.84 13.50
CA LYS A 163 -0.09 7.88 14.51
C LYS A 163 0.79 7.34 15.64
N ASN A 164 0.57 6.11 16.08
CA ASN A 164 1.30 5.47 17.17
C ASN A 164 2.41 4.52 16.68
N ARG A 165 2.88 4.68 15.44
CA ARG A 165 3.92 3.82 14.88
C ARG A 165 5.22 3.92 15.69
N PRO A 166 5.99 2.83 15.82
CA PRO A 166 7.16 2.78 16.72
C PRO A 166 8.32 3.66 16.27
N SER A 167 8.39 4.03 14.99
CA SER A 167 9.44 4.90 14.45
C SER A 167 8.91 5.77 13.32
N ASN A 168 9.24 7.06 13.34
CA ASN A 168 9.07 7.94 12.19
C ASN A 168 10.42 8.17 11.49
N ARG A 169 10.61 7.57 10.32
CA ARG A 169 11.82 7.77 9.49
C ARG A 169 11.50 8.47 8.18
N PHE A 170 10.40 9.22 8.14
CA PHE A 170 10.08 10.05 6.98
C PHE A 170 10.73 11.40 7.14
N THR A 171 11.14 12.00 6.02
CA THR A 171 11.57 13.41 6.03
C THR A 171 10.42 14.34 6.37
N SER A 172 9.20 13.93 6.02
CA SER A 172 8.01 14.75 6.22
C SER A 172 7.35 14.45 7.56
N PRO A 173 6.86 15.49 8.25
CA PRO A 173 6.10 15.34 9.47
C PRO A 173 4.69 14.80 9.15
N ASP A 174 3.99 14.33 10.19
CA ASP A 174 2.65 13.74 10.02
C ASP A 174 1.64 14.77 9.54
N GLU A 175 1.78 16.02 9.99
CA GLU A 175 0.95 17.15 9.58
C GLU A 175 0.99 17.34 8.07
N VAL A 176 2.16 17.22 7.44
CA VAL A 176 2.30 17.30 5.97
C VAL A 176 1.66 16.09 5.28
N THR A 177 1.86 14.89 5.83
CA THR A 177 1.30 13.65 5.28
C THR A 177 -0.23 13.63 5.35
N LEU A 178 -0.79 14.24 6.40
CA LEU A 178 -2.24 14.31 6.67
C LEU A 178 -2.90 15.57 6.09
N CYS A 179 -2.14 16.39 5.35
CA CYS A 179 -2.65 17.55 4.64
C CYS A 179 -3.67 17.12 3.57
N GLN A 180 -4.87 17.70 3.61
CA GLN A 180 -5.94 17.39 2.66
C GLN A 180 -5.73 18.02 1.28
N GLU A 181 -4.90 19.06 1.18
CA GLU A 181 -4.59 19.71 -0.09
C GLU A 181 -3.27 19.15 -0.66
N ASN A 182 -3.40 18.32 -1.70
CA ASN A 182 -2.28 17.56 -2.24
C ASN A 182 -1.16 18.41 -2.84
N LYS A 183 -1.45 19.61 -3.37
CA LYS A 183 -0.43 20.52 -3.90
C LYS A 183 0.43 21.09 -2.78
N GLN A 184 -0.18 21.49 -1.66
CA GLN A 184 0.53 21.93 -0.46
C GLN A 184 1.35 20.77 0.12
N ALA A 185 0.73 19.60 0.29
CA ALA A 185 1.40 18.39 0.77
C ALA A 185 2.63 18.04 -0.09
N MET A 186 2.49 18.02 -1.43
CA MET A 186 3.57 17.73 -2.36
C MET A 186 4.73 18.73 -2.22
N TYR A 187 4.41 20.03 -2.18
CA TYR A 187 5.41 21.07 -1.99
C TYR A 187 6.17 20.90 -0.68
N CYS A 188 5.45 20.67 0.41
CA CYS A 188 6.01 20.46 1.75
C CYS A 188 6.82 19.16 1.84
N HIS A 189 6.39 18.06 1.20
CA HIS A 189 7.15 16.82 1.13
C HIS A 189 8.53 17.02 0.49
N LEU A 190 8.55 17.68 -0.68
CA LEU A 190 9.77 18.00 -1.41
C LEU A 190 10.67 18.96 -0.61
N LEU A 191 10.09 20.02 -0.03
CA LEU A 191 10.85 21.00 0.76
C LEU A 191 11.51 20.34 1.98
N CYS A 192 10.78 19.51 2.74
CA CYS A 192 11.34 18.75 3.86
C CYS A 192 12.46 17.80 3.40
N GLY A 193 12.27 17.13 2.26
CA GLY A 193 13.26 16.23 1.68
C GLY A 193 14.53 16.94 1.22
N LEU A 194 14.42 18.15 0.67
CA LEU A 194 15.55 18.98 0.26
C LEU A 194 16.35 19.49 1.47
N VAL A 195 15.67 19.92 2.53
CA VAL A 195 16.31 20.40 3.76
C VAL A 195 17.10 19.30 4.46
N GLN A 196 16.57 18.07 4.50
CA GLN A 196 17.18 16.92 5.16
C GLN A 196 17.98 16.03 4.20
N ARG A 197 18.49 16.60 3.09
CA ARG A 197 18.97 15.83 1.93
C ARG A 197 20.04 14.79 2.21
N ASP A 198 20.91 15.04 3.18
CA ASP A 198 22.05 14.17 3.49
C ASP A 198 21.63 12.93 4.29
N GLU A 199 20.49 13.00 4.98
CA GLU A 199 19.88 11.89 5.72
C GLU A 199 19.05 10.97 4.81
N VAL A 200 18.77 11.37 3.55
CA VAL A 200 17.86 10.65 2.65
C VAL A 200 18.54 9.43 2.05
N VAL A 201 18.04 8.24 2.41
CA VAL A 201 18.55 6.95 1.90
C VAL A 201 17.60 6.28 0.91
N SER A 202 16.34 6.72 0.82
CA SER A 202 15.40 6.21 -0.18
C SER A 202 14.29 7.22 -0.50
N LEU A 203 13.70 7.07 -1.68
CA LEU A 203 12.46 7.73 -2.06
C LEU A 203 11.36 6.66 -2.14
N ALA A 204 10.14 6.99 -1.74
CA ALA A 204 9.02 6.06 -1.80
C ALA A 204 7.70 6.71 -2.19
N ALA A 205 6.89 5.99 -2.97
CA ALA A 205 5.47 6.27 -3.17
C ALA A 205 4.74 4.98 -3.51
N ALA A 206 3.43 4.93 -3.28
CA ALA A 206 2.62 3.76 -3.62
C ALA A 206 2.72 3.39 -5.11
N PHE A 207 2.67 4.39 -6.00
CA PHE A 207 2.72 4.20 -7.45
C PHE A 207 3.87 4.98 -8.08
N ALA A 208 4.47 4.40 -9.12
CA ALA A 208 5.56 5.02 -9.88
C ALA A 208 5.16 6.39 -10.47
N SER A 209 3.90 6.52 -10.89
CA SER A 209 3.32 7.77 -11.39
C SER A 209 3.39 8.90 -10.37
N SER A 210 3.21 8.62 -9.07
CA SER A 210 3.32 9.62 -8.01
C SER A 210 4.74 10.14 -7.84
N LEU A 211 5.74 9.27 -7.96
CA LEU A 211 7.15 9.68 -7.93
C LEU A 211 7.52 10.52 -9.14
N VAL A 212 7.11 10.11 -10.34
CA VAL A 212 7.32 10.91 -11.56
C VAL A 212 6.64 12.28 -11.41
N GLY A 213 5.40 12.30 -10.93
CA GLY A 213 4.67 13.53 -10.65
C GLY A 213 5.38 14.43 -9.63
N ALA A 214 6.00 13.86 -8.58
CA ALA A 214 6.78 14.61 -7.61
C ALA A 214 8.04 15.23 -8.23
N ILE A 215 8.76 14.52 -9.09
CA ILE A 215 9.94 15.07 -9.79
C ILE A 215 9.53 16.16 -10.77
N THR A 216 8.46 15.98 -11.55
CA THR A 216 7.91 17.03 -12.42
C THR A 216 7.41 18.24 -11.61
N PHE A 217 6.85 18.02 -10.42
CA PHE A 217 6.48 19.11 -9.54
C PHE A 217 7.72 19.89 -9.08
N LEU A 218 8.79 19.19 -8.69
CA LEU A 218 10.07 19.81 -8.34
C LEU A 218 10.66 20.63 -9.50
N GLU A 219 10.59 20.15 -10.74
CA GLU A 219 11.02 20.89 -11.94
C GLU A 219 10.35 22.27 -12.06
N ASN A 220 9.10 22.38 -11.64
CA ASN A 220 8.33 23.62 -11.71
C ASN A 220 8.53 24.55 -10.51
N TYR A 221 8.85 23.99 -9.33
CA TYR A 221 8.84 24.72 -8.05
C TYR A 221 10.21 24.88 -7.37
N TRP A 222 11.28 24.29 -7.91
CA TRP A 222 12.59 24.30 -7.22
C TRP A 222 13.11 25.71 -6.90
N LYS A 223 12.83 26.72 -7.74
CA LYS A 223 13.23 28.12 -7.49
C LYS A 223 12.59 28.69 -6.25
N GLU A 224 11.29 28.41 -6.08
CA GLU A 224 10.55 28.85 -4.91
C GLU A 224 11.01 28.11 -3.65
N MET A 225 11.24 26.79 -3.76
CA MET A 225 11.79 26.00 -2.66
C MET A 225 13.18 26.50 -2.23
N CYS A 226 14.04 26.85 -3.18
CA CYS A 226 15.35 27.45 -2.87
C CYS A 226 15.20 28.81 -2.18
N SER A 227 14.20 29.62 -2.57
CA SER A 227 13.87 30.87 -1.87
C SER A 227 13.42 30.63 -0.43
N ASN A 228 12.59 29.60 -0.20
CA ASN A 228 12.16 29.23 1.16
C ASN A 228 13.33 28.75 2.01
N ILE A 229 14.21 27.91 1.46
CA ILE A 229 15.42 27.43 2.16
C ILE A 229 16.35 28.60 2.47
N ARG A 230 16.56 29.51 1.50
CA ARG A 230 17.42 30.69 1.68
C ARG A 230 16.89 31.63 2.76
N SER A 231 15.59 31.87 2.80
CA SER A 231 14.96 32.78 3.76
C SER A 231 14.61 32.13 5.09
N GLY A 232 14.51 30.80 5.15
CA GLY A 232 13.98 30.06 6.31
C GLY A 232 12.46 30.15 6.47
N HIS A 233 11.72 30.61 5.45
CA HIS A 233 10.28 30.84 5.55
C HIS A 233 9.51 30.07 4.48
N VAL A 234 8.43 29.40 4.89
CA VAL A 234 7.49 28.72 3.99
C VAL A 234 6.66 29.74 3.21
N SER A 235 6.34 29.44 1.96
CA SER A 235 5.52 30.31 1.11
C SER A 235 4.10 30.55 1.67
N GLU A 236 3.59 31.77 1.52
CA GLU A 236 2.29 32.20 2.07
C GLU A 236 1.08 31.44 1.51
N TRP A 237 1.20 30.87 0.31
CA TRP A 237 0.13 30.07 -0.29
C TRP A 237 -0.05 28.69 0.36
N ILE A 238 0.89 28.27 1.22
CA ILE A 238 0.69 27.14 2.12
C ILE A 238 -0.23 27.60 3.26
N SER A 239 -1.54 27.48 3.00
CA SER A 239 -2.60 27.94 3.89
C SER A 239 -2.92 26.98 5.04
N ASP A 240 -2.54 25.71 4.93
CA ASP A 240 -2.68 24.74 6.02
C ASP A 240 -1.68 25.09 7.14
N LEU A 241 -2.20 25.54 8.28
CA LEU A 241 -1.38 26.04 9.39
C LEU A 241 -0.51 24.94 9.99
N SER A 242 -1.04 23.72 10.16
CA SER A 242 -0.30 22.60 10.73
C SER A 242 0.87 22.19 9.81
N CYS A 243 0.67 22.18 8.50
CA CYS A 243 1.74 21.98 7.52
C CYS A 243 2.78 23.09 7.60
N ARG A 244 2.33 24.35 7.59
CA ARG A 244 3.24 25.50 7.59
C ARG A 244 4.11 25.53 8.84
N ASP A 245 3.52 25.30 10.01
CA ASP A 245 4.23 25.35 11.29
C ASP A 245 5.22 24.18 11.40
N SER A 246 4.81 22.96 11.05
CA SER A 246 5.69 21.78 11.08
C SER A 246 6.86 21.88 10.10
N VAL A 247 6.64 22.41 8.89
CA VAL A 247 7.72 22.63 7.90
C VAL A 247 8.64 23.77 8.32
N SER A 248 8.13 24.81 8.98
CA SER A 248 8.95 25.90 9.51
C SER A 248 9.95 25.41 10.56
N ILE A 249 9.55 24.44 11.40
CA ILE A 249 10.46 23.79 12.36
C ILE A 249 11.59 23.06 11.62
N ILE A 250 11.26 22.36 10.52
CA ILE A 250 12.26 21.62 9.71
C ILE A 250 13.21 22.58 8.99
N LEU A 251 12.72 23.70 8.46
CA LEU A 251 13.57 24.72 7.84
C LEU A 251 14.58 25.27 8.85
N GLY A 252 14.18 25.49 10.11
CA GLY A 252 15.06 25.87 11.22
C GLY A 252 15.69 27.26 11.14
N GLY A 253 15.66 27.91 9.97
CA GLY A 253 16.18 29.25 9.72
C GLY A 253 16.74 29.41 8.30
N PRO A 254 17.32 30.58 7.99
CA PRO A 254 17.94 30.85 6.68
C PRO A 254 19.13 29.91 6.39
N ASN A 255 19.15 29.30 5.21
CA ASN A 255 20.28 28.46 4.75
C ASN A 255 20.63 28.75 3.28
N SER A 256 21.48 29.76 3.05
CA SER A 256 21.85 30.18 1.69
C SER A 256 22.74 29.16 0.97
N GLU A 257 23.63 28.49 1.69
CA GLU A 257 24.54 27.50 1.12
C GLU A 257 23.78 26.30 0.54
N LEU A 258 22.81 25.78 1.28
CA LEU A 258 21.97 24.68 0.80
C LEU A 258 21.12 25.10 -0.40
N ALA A 259 20.55 26.31 -0.38
CA ALA A 259 19.80 26.84 -1.50
C ALA A 259 20.68 26.90 -2.77
N GLU A 260 21.87 27.51 -2.69
CA GLU A 260 22.80 27.60 -3.83
C GLU A 260 23.21 26.22 -4.37
N LEU A 261 23.42 25.24 -3.49
CA LEU A 261 23.74 23.87 -3.88
C LEU A 261 22.59 23.24 -4.70
N ILE A 262 21.35 23.37 -4.23
CA ILE A 262 20.16 22.84 -4.92
C ILE A 262 19.95 23.57 -6.25
N GLU A 263 20.08 24.91 -6.26
CA GLU A 263 19.96 25.71 -7.48
C GLU A 263 20.99 25.29 -8.52
N LYS A 264 22.24 25.04 -8.13
CA LYS A 264 23.29 24.56 -9.03
C LYS A 264 22.92 23.25 -9.71
N GLU A 265 22.27 22.32 -8.99
CA GLU A 265 21.88 21.03 -9.53
C GLU A 265 20.62 21.10 -10.42
N CYS A 266 19.63 21.91 -10.04
CA CYS A 266 18.39 22.10 -10.78
C CYS A 266 18.55 22.98 -12.04
N ASN A 267 19.52 23.90 -12.07
CA ASN A 267 19.83 24.73 -13.25
C ASN A 267 20.53 23.96 -14.38
N LYS A 268 20.95 22.71 -14.17
CA LYS A 268 21.58 21.91 -15.22
C LYS A 268 20.58 21.62 -16.34
N LYS A 269 21.04 21.66 -17.59
CA LYS A 269 20.21 21.37 -18.77
C LYS A 269 19.56 19.98 -18.74
N SER A 270 20.18 19.01 -18.07
CA SER A 270 19.68 17.64 -17.97
C SER A 270 19.36 17.28 -16.52
N TRP A 271 18.15 16.74 -16.33
CA TRP A 271 17.68 16.19 -15.08
C TRP A 271 18.00 14.70 -14.91
N LYS A 272 18.78 14.11 -15.83
CA LYS A 272 19.24 12.72 -15.73
C LYS A 272 20.01 12.51 -14.42
N GLY A 273 19.54 11.65 -13.53
CA GLY A 273 20.16 11.38 -12.24
C GLY A 273 19.93 12.46 -11.18
N ILE A 274 18.98 13.37 -11.37
CA ILE A 274 18.67 14.45 -10.43
C ILE A 274 18.45 13.94 -9.00
N ILE A 275 17.81 12.78 -8.83
CA ILE A 275 17.55 12.19 -7.50
C ILE A 275 18.86 11.98 -6.76
N THR A 276 19.85 11.33 -7.38
CA THR A 276 21.16 11.08 -6.75
C THR A 276 22.02 12.33 -6.61
N ARG A 277 21.71 13.43 -7.31
CA ARG A 277 22.44 14.70 -7.16
C ARG A 277 21.88 15.53 -6.01
N LEU A 278 20.56 15.58 -5.90
CA LEU A 278 19.89 16.26 -4.80
C LEU A 278 19.99 15.45 -3.50
N TRP A 279 19.88 14.13 -3.56
CA TRP A 279 19.91 13.21 -2.42
C TRP A 279 21.00 12.15 -2.61
N PRO A 280 22.28 12.50 -2.36
CA PRO A 280 23.44 11.67 -2.70
C PRO A 280 23.55 10.37 -1.91
N SER A 281 22.93 10.32 -0.72
CA SER A 281 22.89 9.12 0.12
C SER A 281 21.83 8.10 -0.34
N THR A 282 20.99 8.44 -1.32
CA THR A 282 19.90 7.57 -1.79
C THR A 282 20.45 6.27 -2.36
N LYS A 283 19.94 5.14 -1.85
CA LYS A 283 20.36 3.78 -2.23
C LYS A 283 19.36 3.06 -3.11
N PHE A 284 18.07 3.42 -3.05
CA PHE A 284 17.00 2.75 -3.80
C PHE A 284 15.72 3.60 -3.84
N ILE A 285 14.79 3.22 -4.72
CA ILE A 285 13.44 3.77 -4.82
C ILE A 285 12.44 2.68 -4.51
N GLN A 286 11.46 2.96 -3.65
CA GLN A 286 10.38 2.04 -3.30
C GLN A 286 9.08 2.45 -3.98
N THR A 287 8.65 1.67 -4.96
CA THR A 287 7.37 1.92 -5.63
C THR A 287 6.93 0.72 -6.44
N THR A 288 5.62 0.59 -6.66
CA THR A 288 5.10 -0.44 -7.56
C THR A 288 5.59 -0.15 -8.98
N VAL A 289 6.38 -1.07 -9.53
CA VAL A 289 6.89 -1.04 -10.92
C VAL A 289 6.45 -2.26 -11.75
N THR A 290 5.56 -3.09 -11.21
CA THR A 290 4.94 -4.22 -11.91
C THR A 290 3.62 -3.82 -12.58
N GLY A 291 3.09 -4.70 -13.44
CA GLY A 291 1.84 -4.46 -14.15
C GLY A 291 1.88 -3.19 -14.99
N GLN A 292 0.81 -2.41 -14.98
CA GLN A 292 0.72 -1.16 -15.75
C GLN A 292 1.74 -0.09 -15.31
N SER A 293 2.32 -0.21 -14.11
CA SER A 293 3.33 0.75 -13.64
C SER A 293 4.71 0.53 -14.28
N ALA A 294 4.94 -0.60 -14.94
CA ALA A 294 6.20 -0.90 -15.63
C ALA A 294 6.55 0.13 -16.71
N GLN A 295 5.55 0.80 -17.30
CA GLN A 295 5.77 1.87 -18.27
C GLN A 295 6.59 3.06 -17.74
N TYR A 296 6.63 3.25 -16.41
CA TYR A 296 7.39 4.33 -15.76
C TYR A 296 8.83 3.95 -15.43
N ILE A 297 9.25 2.70 -15.63
CA ILE A 297 10.62 2.26 -15.34
C ILE A 297 11.67 3.12 -16.08
N PRO A 298 11.56 3.37 -17.41
CA PRO A 298 12.61 4.12 -18.13
C PRO A 298 12.79 5.55 -17.61
N ILE A 299 11.69 6.23 -17.25
CA ILE A 299 11.74 7.60 -16.74
C ILE A 299 12.27 7.66 -15.30
N LEU A 300 11.92 6.67 -14.46
CA LEU A 300 12.49 6.55 -13.12
C LEU A 300 14.00 6.23 -13.17
N GLU A 301 14.45 5.35 -14.06
CA GLU A 301 15.88 5.09 -14.29
C GLU A 301 16.62 6.35 -14.76
N PHE A 302 15.99 7.12 -15.66
CA PHE A 302 16.54 8.40 -16.12
C PHE A 302 16.76 9.37 -14.95
N TYR A 303 15.74 9.62 -14.11
CA TYR A 303 15.85 10.55 -12.98
C TYR A 303 16.70 10.03 -11.82
N SER A 304 16.78 8.71 -11.64
CA SER A 304 17.49 8.09 -10.53
C SER A 304 18.93 7.71 -10.83
N ASN A 305 19.38 7.81 -12.09
CA ASN A 305 20.66 7.26 -12.51
C ASN A 305 20.74 5.74 -12.25
N LYS A 306 19.65 5.02 -12.56
CA LYS A 306 19.52 3.57 -12.41
C LYS A 306 19.71 3.07 -10.97
N LEU A 307 19.18 3.80 -9.99
CA LEU A 307 19.05 3.24 -8.64
C LEU A 307 18.13 2.00 -8.69
N PRO A 308 18.35 1.01 -7.81
CA PRO A 308 17.43 -0.12 -7.65
C PRO A 308 15.99 0.37 -7.46
N LEU A 309 15.09 -0.15 -8.29
CA LEU A 309 13.64 0.07 -8.21
C LEU A 309 13.02 -1.13 -7.50
N ILE A 310 12.56 -0.93 -6.27
CA ILE A 310 12.04 -2.00 -5.41
C ILE A 310 10.52 -1.93 -5.41
N SER A 311 9.87 -2.97 -5.94
CA SER A 311 8.44 -3.20 -5.77
C SER A 311 8.22 -4.11 -4.56
N PRO A 312 7.80 -3.59 -3.40
CA PRO A 312 8.01 -4.30 -2.14
C PRO A 312 6.87 -5.25 -1.75
N SER A 313 5.65 -5.02 -2.25
CA SER A 313 4.46 -5.73 -1.80
C SER A 313 3.34 -5.68 -2.84
N TYR A 314 2.53 -6.74 -2.89
CA TYR A 314 1.28 -6.81 -3.65
C TYR A 314 0.10 -6.79 -2.66
N VAL A 315 -0.76 -5.77 -2.78
CA VAL A 315 -1.84 -5.48 -1.84
C VAL A 315 -3.02 -4.86 -2.59
N SER A 316 -4.23 -5.07 -2.09
CA SER A 316 -5.46 -4.48 -2.62
C SER A 316 -6.38 -3.96 -1.51
N SER A 317 -7.60 -3.56 -1.88
CA SER A 317 -8.61 -3.13 -0.90
C SER A 317 -9.25 -4.32 -0.20
N GLU A 318 -9.15 -5.50 -0.79
CA GLU A 318 -9.77 -6.74 -0.33
C GLU A 318 -8.86 -7.50 0.64
N THR A 319 -7.56 -7.52 0.37
CA THR A 319 -6.54 -8.12 1.24
C THR A 319 -5.12 -7.66 0.92
N MET A 320 -4.18 -7.99 1.81
CA MET A 320 -2.75 -7.90 1.53
C MET A 320 -2.27 -9.28 1.07
N PHE A 321 -1.86 -9.42 -0.19
CA PHE A 321 -1.42 -10.73 -0.70
C PHE A 321 -0.05 -11.12 -0.17
N GLY A 322 0.96 -10.29 -0.45
CA GLY A 322 2.34 -10.76 -0.34
C GLY A 322 3.40 -9.68 -0.42
N VAL A 323 4.65 -10.12 -0.25
CA VAL A 323 5.85 -9.29 -0.29
C VAL A 323 6.85 -9.82 -1.31
N ASN A 324 7.65 -8.92 -1.89
CA ASN A 324 8.80 -9.31 -2.68
C ASN A 324 9.96 -9.70 -1.74
N VAL A 325 10.31 -10.98 -1.72
CA VAL A 325 11.39 -11.53 -0.88
C VAL A 325 12.78 -11.33 -1.47
N ASN A 326 12.88 -10.97 -2.75
CA ASN A 326 14.11 -10.61 -3.45
C ASN A 326 14.04 -9.16 -3.96
N PRO A 327 14.14 -8.16 -3.07
CA PRO A 327 13.84 -6.76 -3.40
C PRO A 327 14.81 -6.11 -4.39
N LEU A 328 15.96 -6.74 -4.67
CA LEU A 328 16.97 -6.25 -5.62
C LEU A 328 16.90 -6.96 -6.99
N CYS A 329 15.90 -7.81 -7.21
CA CYS A 329 15.64 -8.36 -8.54
C CYS A 329 15.38 -7.25 -9.55
N LYS A 330 15.52 -7.55 -10.85
CA LYS A 330 15.11 -6.60 -11.88
C LYS A 330 13.60 -6.42 -11.85
N PRO A 331 13.06 -5.28 -12.30
CA PRO A 331 11.62 -5.04 -12.34
C PRO A 331 10.83 -6.12 -13.10
N GLU A 332 11.40 -6.65 -14.19
CA GLU A 332 10.81 -7.74 -14.99
C GLU A 332 10.83 -9.11 -14.30
N ASP A 333 11.62 -9.28 -13.25
CA ASP A 333 11.78 -10.54 -12.51
C ASP A 333 11.04 -10.52 -11.15
N VAL A 334 10.25 -9.47 -10.88
CA VAL A 334 9.56 -9.32 -9.58
C VAL A 334 8.53 -10.42 -9.40
N SER A 335 8.63 -11.11 -8.26
CA SER A 335 7.63 -12.07 -7.78
C SER A 335 7.22 -11.75 -6.35
N TYR A 336 5.94 -11.90 -6.04
CA TYR A 336 5.40 -11.68 -4.70
C TYR A 336 5.11 -13.02 -4.02
N THR A 337 5.74 -13.24 -2.87
CA THR A 337 5.44 -14.40 -2.01
C THR A 337 4.21 -14.08 -1.18
N PHE A 338 3.14 -14.83 -1.39
CA PHE A 338 1.91 -14.69 -0.62
C PHE A 338 2.17 -15.02 0.86
N ILE A 339 1.64 -14.21 1.76
CA ILE A 339 1.79 -14.40 3.20
C ILE A 339 0.57 -15.15 3.73
N PRO A 340 0.73 -16.41 4.18
CA PRO A 340 -0.41 -17.32 4.43
C PRO A 340 -1.29 -16.93 5.63
N THR A 341 -0.93 -15.90 6.40
CA THR A 341 -1.73 -15.38 7.52
C THR A 341 -2.67 -14.24 7.15
N MET A 342 -2.61 -13.73 5.92
CA MET A 342 -3.36 -12.54 5.50
C MET A 342 -4.82 -12.86 5.17
N SER A 343 -5.05 -13.89 4.36
CA SER A 343 -6.37 -14.41 3.99
C SER A 343 -6.22 -15.87 3.59
N TYR A 344 -7.31 -16.61 3.55
CA TYR A 344 -7.30 -17.93 2.92
C TYR A 344 -7.28 -17.74 1.40
N PHE A 345 -6.32 -18.36 0.73
CA PHE A 345 -6.05 -18.20 -0.69
C PHE A 345 -6.32 -19.50 -1.45
N GLU A 346 -7.18 -19.39 -2.44
CA GLU A 346 -7.41 -20.40 -3.46
C GLU A 346 -7.08 -19.81 -4.83
N PHE A 347 -6.93 -20.67 -5.83
CA PHE A 347 -6.47 -20.28 -7.16
C PHE A 347 -7.27 -21.02 -8.22
N LEU A 348 -7.99 -20.27 -9.05
CA LEU A 348 -8.71 -20.79 -10.20
C LEU A 348 -7.77 -20.85 -11.41
N LEU A 349 -7.58 -22.02 -12.00
CA LEU A 349 -6.69 -22.18 -13.14
C LEU A 349 -7.19 -21.41 -14.38
N ALA A 350 -6.33 -20.58 -14.98
CA ALA A 350 -6.66 -19.69 -16.10
C ALA A 350 -6.14 -20.18 -17.48
N ASP A 351 -5.46 -21.34 -17.54
CA ASP A 351 -4.87 -21.89 -18.77
C ASP A 351 -5.92 -22.44 -19.77
N GLU A 352 -5.62 -22.40 -21.07
CA GLU A 352 -6.50 -22.93 -22.13
C GLU A 352 -6.73 -24.46 -21.96
N GLY A 353 -7.98 -24.87 -21.73
CA GLY A 353 -8.38 -26.25 -21.40
C GLY A 353 -9.26 -26.39 -20.15
N ASN A 354 -9.62 -25.24 -19.57
CA ASN A 354 -10.48 -24.97 -18.42
C ASN A 354 -11.36 -26.14 -17.89
N ASN A 355 -11.01 -26.63 -16.70
CA ASN A 355 -11.82 -27.56 -15.91
C ASN A 355 -12.41 -26.90 -14.64
N ASP A 356 -12.42 -25.56 -14.56
CA ASP A 356 -12.80 -24.82 -13.34
C ASP A 356 -12.10 -25.36 -12.07
N GLU A 357 -10.84 -25.81 -12.23
CA GLU A 357 -10.05 -26.42 -11.16
C GLU A 357 -9.59 -25.33 -10.19
N ILE A 358 -10.05 -25.43 -8.95
CA ILE A 358 -9.64 -24.57 -7.84
C ILE A 358 -8.64 -25.32 -6.97
N VAL A 359 -7.46 -24.73 -6.76
CA VAL A 359 -6.39 -25.31 -5.94
C VAL A 359 -6.04 -24.42 -4.76
N ASP A 360 -5.61 -25.03 -3.65
CA ASP A 360 -5.10 -24.30 -2.48
C ASP A 360 -3.73 -23.66 -2.77
N LEU A 361 -3.36 -22.64 -1.99
CA LEU A 361 -2.07 -21.93 -2.07
C LEU A 361 -0.84 -22.83 -2.27
N VAL A 362 -0.76 -23.95 -1.57
CA VAL A 362 0.41 -24.85 -1.63
C VAL A 362 0.39 -25.84 -2.79
N ASN A 363 -0.70 -25.88 -3.56
CA ASN A 363 -0.93 -26.84 -4.64
C ASN A 363 -0.84 -26.20 -6.04
N VAL A 364 -0.52 -24.91 -6.13
CA VAL A 364 -0.27 -24.22 -7.40
C VAL A 364 0.92 -24.84 -8.14
N LYS A 365 0.83 -24.91 -9.46
CA LYS A 365 1.87 -25.50 -10.32
C LYS A 365 2.74 -24.42 -10.95
N LEU A 366 4.05 -24.65 -10.92
CA LEU A 366 5.04 -23.76 -11.55
C LEU A 366 4.75 -23.62 -13.05
N GLY A 367 4.69 -22.38 -13.53
CA GLY A 367 4.48 -22.06 -14.95
C GLY A 367 3.02 -21.97 -15.40
N SER A 368 2.05 -22.25 -14.53
CA SER A 368 0.62 -22.06 -14.81
C SER A 368 0.13 -20.68 -14.37
N TYR A 369 -0.93 -20.21 -15.02
CA TYR A 369 -1.61 -18.96 -14.68
C TYR A 369 -2.88 -19.23 -13.87
N TYR A 370 -3.14 -18.40 -12.86
CA TYR A 370 -4.29 -18.54 -11.98
C TYR A 370 -4.92 -17.19 -11.68
N GLU A 371 -6.23 -17.20 -11.44
CA GLU A 371 -6.96 -16.11 -10.81
C GLU A 371 -7.03 -16.37 -9.29
N PRO A 372 -6.57 -15.43 -8.43
CA PRO A 372 -6.60 -15.59 -6.99
C PRO A 372 -8.03 -15.41 -6.49
N LEU A 373 -8.43 -16.34 -5.64
CA LEU A 373 -9.66 -16.30 -4.87
C LEU A 373 -9.30 -16.08 -3.41
N ILE A 374 -10.02 -15.18 -2.76
CA ILE A 374 -9.70 -14.76 -1.40
C ILE A 374 -10.88 -14.97 -0.46
N THR A 375 -10.66 -15.65 0.67
CA THR A 375 -11.58 -15.62 1.79
C THR A 375 -10.92 -14.87 2.94
N ASN A 376 -11.43 -13.67 3.23
CA ASN A 376 -10.92 -12.82 4.30
C ASN A 376 -11.81 -12.93 5.56
N TYR A 377 -11.53 -12.12 6.58
CA TYR A 377 -12.29 -12.13 7.84
C TYR A 377 -13.74 -11.65 7.72
N SER A 378 -14.11 -11.04 6.58
CA SER A 378 -15.50 -10.74 6.21
C SER A 378 -16.18 -11.89 5.44
N ALA A 379 -15.53 -13.06 5.34
CA ALA A 379 -16.12 -14.36 5.04
C ALA A 379 -16.76 -14.59 3.67
N TYR A 380 -16.59 -13.69 2.70
CA TYR A 380 -16.94 -13.96 1.30
C TYR A 380 -15.69 -14.33 0.48
N THR A 381 -15.90 -15.15 -0.55
CA THR A 381 -14.86 -15.58 -1.50
C THR A 381 -14.93 -14.75 -2.79
N ASP A 382 -14.15 -13.67 -2.89
CA ASP A 382 -14.17 -12.80 -4.07
C ASP A 382 -13.09 -13.17 -5.09
N ILE A 383 -13.38 -12.96 -6.38
CA ILE A 383 -12.42 -13.00 -7.48
C ILE A 383 -11.77 -11.62 -7.60
N GLU A 384 -10.45 -11.55 -7.45
CA GLU A 384 -9.72 -10.35 -7.81
C GLU A 384 -9.37 -10.36 -9.30
N TRP A 385 -10.02 -9.48 -10.08
CA TRP A 385 -9.62 -9.17 -11.45
C TRP A 385 -8.49 -8.14 -11.44
N GLU A 386 -7.25 -8.56 -11.15
CA GLU A 386 -6.07 -7.81 -11.59
C GLU A 386 -5.18 -8.69 -12.45
N ILE A 387 -4.91 -8.21 -13.66
CA ILE A 387 -4.35 -8.97 -14.75
C ILE A 387 -2.93 -9.43 -14.41
N PHE A 388 -2.73 -10.74 -14.31
CA PHE A 388 -1.40 -11.34 -14.30
C PHE A 388 -0.75 -11.14 -15.66
N TYR A 389 0.19 -10.22 -15.76
CA TYR A 389 1.14 -10.19 -16.86
C TYR A 389 2.51 -10.67 -16.35
N LYS A 390 3.10 -11.51 -17.20
CA LYS A 390 4.43 -12.14 -17.11
C LYS A 390 5.51 -11.29 -16.45
#